data_AF-A0A9D7H4Z1-F1
#
_entry.id   AF-A0A9D7H4Z1-F1
#
_cell.length_a   1.000
_cell.length_b   1.000
_cell.length_c   1.000
_cell.angle_alpha   90.00
_cell.angle_beta   90.00
_cell.angle_gamma   90.00
#
_symmetry.space_group_name_H-M   'P 1'
#
loop_
_entity.id
_entity.type
_entity.pdbx_description
1 polymer ?
#
loop_
_entity_poly.entity_id
_entity_poly.type
_entity_poly.pdbx_seq_one_letter_code
_entity_poly.pdbx_strand_id
1 'polypeptide(L)'
;MRHRRLNRFNSTKLYAVVAMAGFTACADQSRPAPTANPDDPLAYDEASLTPLATACTFNSTTGLMTVVLADGETAIISKRAADSGILQNGVACNVLATSTSLKKIAITGSTGANTVILDFTNGLYALGTSSATTSGISVDLGAGTDVLAIKGTTGDDSFVFGAGGMLLNTDNNKDVVPANIESYVLSLGDGADTYSGAGSSVAGAVFPGPIAVYGSAGNDTFNQGALATPSESIYGGSGTDTVSYASRTAALTVTLGAGANDGLAGEADNLADDLEVVTGGTGDDTFTAAAAVAITFNGGAGADTLEGSSADDTLNGGAGADTLRGKEGDDTLNGDDGDDSFDEEDGSVANGADVFNGGAGVDTVDYSARTADLAVTMDGVDPNDGESGEGDNVKSDVENVKCGAGDDTVTGNTSHNKIWGGDGDDTLTGGAGDDVFVAEAATDGDDVINGGTGSDTVDYSGRTNDITAVLDGTAGSGESGESDTLGSDVENLWGGDGDDTLTGNSSSNELVGGVGDDTLDGDTGDDTLEGGGGSENNVLTCGDGIDIAFGEGSAGSKTDCEI
;
A
#
# COMPACT_ATOMS: atom_id res chain seq x y z
N MET A 1 9.30 47.25 -33.11
CA MET A 1 10.19 47.22 -34.30
C MET A 1 10.36 45.75 -34.69
N ARG A 2 9.67 45.24 -35.72
CA ARG A 2 10.26 44.84 -37.04
C ARG A 2 11.70 44.32 -36.91
N HIS A 3 12.02 43.06 -37.22
CA HIS A 3 11.97 42.57 -38.60
C HIS A 3 11.85 41.04 -38.75
N ARG A 4 10.95 40.64 -39.68
CA ARG A 4 10.89 39.37 -40.42
C ARG A 4 12.14 39.14 -41.27
N ARG A 5 12.44 37.87 -41.59
CA ARG A 5 12.55 37.39 -42.99
C ARG A 5 12.44 35.85 -43.12
N LEU A 6 11.35 35.45 -43.78
CA LEU A 6 11.16 34.20 -44.50
C LEU A 6 12.15 34.09 -45.67
N ASN A 7 12.53 32.88 -46.07
CA ASN A 7 12.57 32.50 -47.49
C ASN A 7 12.42 30.97 -47.69
N ARG A 8 11.40 30.61 -48.49
CA ARG A 8 11.22 29.31 -49.16
C ARG A 8 12.09 29.26 -50.43
N PHE A 9 12.50 28.07 -50.90
CA PHE A 9 12.16 27.47 -52.21
C PHE A 9 13.05 26.24 -52.55
N ASN A 10 12.39 25.06 -52.55
CA ASN A 10 12.32 24.04 -53.62
C ASN A 10 13.57 23.49 -54.37
N SER A 11 13.69 22.15 -54.26
CA SER A 11 13.65 21.15 -55.36
C SER A 11 14.90 20.78 -56.18
N THR A 12 15.11 19.45 -56.23
CA THR A 12 15.51 18.60 -57.39
C THR A 12 16.97 18.09 -57.50
N LYS A 13 17.10 16.77 -57.25
CA LYS A 13 17.93 15.73 -57.90
C LYS A 13 19.43 15.99 -58.15
N LEU A 14 20.26 15.16 -57.51
CA LEU A 14 21.55 14.73 -58.08
C LEU A 14 21.62 13.19 -58.08
N TYR A 15 21.78 12.64 -59.28
CA TYR A 15 22.08 11.23 -59.55
C TYR A 15 23.53 10.93 -59.18
N ALA A 16 23.76 9.80 -58.51
CA ALA A 16 25.04 9.09 -58.58
C ALA A 16 24.77 7.60 -58.81
N VAL A 17 25.22 7.15 -59.98
CA VAL A 17 25.24 5.78 -60.46
C VAL A 17 26.45 5.08 -59.85
N VAL A 18 26.25 3.97 -59.14
CA VAL A 18 27.29 2.92 -58.99
C VAL A 18 26.63 1.53 -59.08
N ALA A 19 26.99 0.85 -60.16
CA ALA A 19 27.10 -0.58 -60.42
C ALA A 19 26.13 -1.59 -59.77
N MET A 20 25.36 -2.24 -60.64
CA MET A 20 24.75 -3.56 -60.43
C MET A 20 25.79 -4.66 -60.21
N ALA A 21 25.56 -5.52 -59.22
CA ALA A 21 25.95 -6.92 -59.24
C ALA A 21 24.98 -7.75 -58.38
N GLY A 22 24.35 -8.76 -59.00
CA GLY A 22 23.84 -9.96 -58.32
C GLY A 22 22.43 -9.91 -57.74
N PHE A 23 21.43 -10.26 -58.56
CA PHE A 23 20.14 -10.75 -58.07
C PHE A 23 20.33 -12.10 -57.36
N THR A 24 19.94 -12.19 -56.10
CA THR A 24 19.48 -13.43 -55.47
C THR A 24 18.33 -13.05 -54.54
N ALA A 25 17.16 -13.64 -54.79
CA ALA A 25 15.92 -13.32 -54.10
C ALA A 25 16.07 -13.48 -52.57
N CYS A 26 15.84 -12.41 -51.82
CA CYS A 26 15.57 -12.51 -50.39
C CYS A 26 14.05 -12.63 -50.25
N ALA A 27 13.59 -13.83 -49.93
CA ALA A 27 12.25 -14.07 -49.45
C ALA A 27 12.03 -13.20 -48.20
N ASP A 28 10.88 -12.52 -48.23
CA ASP A 28 10.11 -11.99 -47.11
C ASP A 28 10.68 -12.36 -45.73
N GLN A 29 11.49 -11.46 -45.16
CA GLN A 29 11.88 -11.53 -43.77
C GLN A 29 10.65 -11.12 -42.97
N SER A 30 9.95 -12.14 -42.49
CA SER A 30 9.03 -12.14 -41.35
C SER A 30 9.11 -10.84 -40.56
N ARG A 31 8.10 -9.97 -40.74
CA ARG A 31 7.73 -9.03 -39.69
C ARG A 31 7.63 -9.87 -38.42
N PRO A 32 8.34 -9.55 -37.33
CA PRO A 32 8.12 -10.22 -36.06
C PRO A 32 6.60 -10.22 -35.80
N ALA A 33 6.06 -11.36 -35.37
CA ALA A 33 4.69 -11.35 -34.86
C ALA A 33 4.60 -10.19 -33.86
N PRO A 34 3.56 -9.34 -33.93
CA PRO A 34 3.36 -8.36 -32.87
C PRO A 34 3.42 -9.13 -31.56
N THR A 35 4.27 -8.67 -30.63
CA THR A 35 4.22 -9.13 -29.24
C THR A 35 2.75 -9.07 -28.82
N ALA A 36 2.25 -10.15 -28.21
CA ALA A 36 0.87 -10.20 -27.74
C ALA A 36 0.56 -8.90 -26.97
N ASN A 37 -0.56 -8.27 -27.27
CA ASN A 37 -0.99 -7.11 -26.51
C ASN A 37 -1.22 -7.60 -25.07
N PRO A 38 -0.49 -7.10 -24.05
CA PRO A 38 -0.76 -7.50 -22.67
C PRO A 38 -2.22 -7.21 -22.30
N ASP A 39 -2.81 -6.14 -22.87
CA ASP A 39 -4.19 -5.74 -22.65
C ASP A 39 -5.22 -6.54 -23.49
N ASP A 40 -4.81 -7.42 -24.40
CA ASP A 40 -5.72 -8.32 -25.13
C ASP A 40 -5.04 -9.67 -25.36
N PRO A 41 -4.85 -10.47 -24.29
CA PRO A 41 -4.13 -11.75 -24.35
C PRO A 41 -4.91 -12.80 -25.14
N LEU A 42 -6.21 -12.57 -25.36
CA LEU A 42 -7.10 -13.41 -26.14
C LEU A 42 -7.29 -12.91 -27.57
N ALA A 43 -6.48 -11.97 -28.06
CA ALA A 43 -6.55 -11.48 -29.43
C ALA A 43 -6.33 -12.63 -30.44
N TYR A 44 -7.25 -12.78 -31.38
CA TYR A 44 -7.15 -13.73 -32.49
C TYR A 44 -7.57 -13.10 -33.81
N ASP A 45 -6.98 -13.58 -34.92
CA ASP A 45 -7.39 -13.19 -36.26
C ASP A 45 -8.45 -14.17 -36.77
N GLU A 46 -9.68 -13.68 -36.99
CA GLU A 46 -10.78 -14.47 -37.55
C GLU A 46 -10.41 -15.15 -38.89
N ALA A 47 -9.52 -14.55 -39.69
CA ALA A 47 -9.07 -15.13 -40.96
C ALA A 47 -8.12 -16.33 -40.78
N SER A 48 -7.57 -16.51 -39.58
CA SER A 48 -6.60 -17.56 -39.24
C SER A 48 -7.20 -18.76 -38.52
N LEU A 49 -8.52 -18.73 -38.24
CA LEU A 49 -9.18 -19.77 -37.45
C LEU A 49 -9.26 -21.10 -38.20
N THR A 50 -8.77 -22.16 -37.57
CA THR A 50 -8.87 -23.52 -38.09
C THR A 50 -10.27 -24.06 -37.85
N PRO A 51 -10.93 -24.69 -38.85
CA PRO A 51 -12.18 -25.40 -38.60
C PRO A 51 -11.95 -26.59 -37.65
N LEU A 52 -12.86 -26.80 -36.69
CA LEU A 52 -12.85 -28.02 -35.88
C LEU A 52 -13.12 -29.26 -36.73
N ALA A 53 -12.63 -30.41 -36.27
CA ALA A 53 -12.88 -31.72 -36.88
C ALA A 53 -14.38 -32.05 -36.94
N THR A 54 -15.16 -31.56 -35.98
CA THR A 54 -16.62 -31.65 -35.96
C THR A 54 -17.24 -30.26 -36.06
N ALA A 55 -18.00 -30.01 -37.13
CA ALA A 55 -18.77 -28.77 -37.26
C ALA A 55 -19.92 -28.72 -36.25
N CYS A 56 -20.20 -27.54 -35.68
CA CYS A 56 -21.35 -27.40 -34.77
C CYS A 56 -22.68 -27.71 -35.44
N THR A 57 -23.63 -28.08 -34.60
CA THR A 57 -25.03 -28.24 -34.97
C THR A 57 -25.90 -27.28 -34.18
N PHE A 58 -26.95 -26.76 -34.81
CA PHE A 58 -28.00 -25.94 -34.21
C PHE A 58 -29.36 -26.56 -34.51
N ASN A 59 -30.14 -26.80 -33.47
CA ASN A 59 -31.52 -27.27 -33.56
C ASN A 59 -32.48 -26.10 -33.33
N SER A 60 -33.06 -25.57 -34.41
CA SER A 60 -33.98 -24.42 -34.36
C SER A 60 -35.30 -24.68 -33.62
N THR A 61 -35.67 -25.95 -33.38
CA THR A 61 -36.87 -26.30 -32.60
C THR A 61 -36.62 -26.17 -31.10
N THR A 62 -35.44 -26.61 -30.64
CA THR A 62 -35.07 -26.56 -29.23
C THR A 62 -34.30 -25.31 -28.85
N GLY A 63 -33.68 -24.63 -29.83
CA GLY A 63 -32.75 -23.52 -29.62
C GLY A 63 -31.37 -23.97 -29.09
N LEU A 64 -31.01 -25.25 -29.26
CA LEU A 64 -29.75 -25.83 -28.78
C LEU A 64 -28.67 -25.77 -29.86
N MET A 65 -27.54 -25.14 -29.54
CA MET A 65 -26.28 -25.26 -30.28
C MET A 65 -25.37 -26.29 -29.60
N THR A 66 -24.73 -27.16 -30.38
CA THR A 66 -23.82 -28.20 -29.89
C THR A 66 -22.48 -28.09 -30.60
N VAL A 67 -21.40 -28.03 -29.82
CA VAL A 67 -20.01 -27.91 -30.25
C VAL A 67 -19.23 -29.06 -29.63
N VAL A 68 -18.39 -29.73 -30.42
CA VAL A 68 -17.59 -30.88 -29.96
C VAL A 68 -16.13 -30.66 -30.36
N LEU A 69 -15.22 -30.73 -29.38
CA LEU A 69 -13.79 -30.56 -29.58
C LEU A 69 -13.10 -31.94 -29.54
N ALA A 70 -12.14 -32.13 -30.44
CA ALA A 70 -11.13 -33.19 -30.37
C ALA A 70 -9.85 -32.68 -29.69
N ASP A 71 -9.00 -33.61 -29.24
CA ASP A 71 -7.72 -33.30 -28.58
C ASP A 71 -6.88 -32.30 -29.37
N GLY A 72 -6.43 -31.23 -28.69
CA GLY A 72 -5.61 -30.17 -29.25
C GLY A 72 -6.41 -29.07 -29.96
N GLU A 73 -7.75 -29.12 -29.95
CA GLU A 73 -8.57 -28.13 -30.64
C GLU A 73 -8.90 -26.89 -29.80
N THR A 74 -9.02 -25.76 -30.48
CA THR A 74 -9.52 -24.50 -29.92
C THR A 74 -10.85 -24.13 -30.58
N ALA A 75 -11.92 -24.05 -29.79
CA ALA A 75 -13.22 -23.56 -30.23
C ALA A 75 -13.43 -22.12 -29.79
N ILE A 76 -13.69 -21.23 -30.75
CA ILE A 76 -14.09 -19.85 -30.49
C ILE A 76 -15.56 -19.72 -30.83
N ILE A 77 -16.35 -19.38 -29.83
CA ILE A 77 -17.76 -19.05 -30.01
C ILE A 77 -17.86 -17.53 -29.99
N SER A 78 -18.40 -16.94 -31.04
CA SER A 78 -18.50 -15.48 -31.16
C SER A 78 -19.85 -15.06 -31.75
N LYS A 79 -20.23 -13.81 -31.46
CA LYS A 79 -21.39 -13.17 -32.05
C LYS A 79 -20.94 -12.21 -33.14
N ARG A 80 -21.52 -12.34 -34.32
CA ARG A 80 -21.28 -11.41 -35.43
C ARG A 80 -22.10 -10.14 -35.26
N ALA A 81 -21.44 -8.99 -35.28
CA ALA A 81 -22.09 -7.68 -35.13
C ALA A 81 -23.20 -7.39 -36.15
N ALA A 82 -23.00 -7.80 -37.42
CA ALA A 82 -23.88 -7.43 -38.52
C ALA A 82 -25.32 -7.97 -38.41
N ASP A 83 -25.49 -9.17 -37.86
CA ASP A 83 -26.78 -9.87 -37.85
C ASP A 83 -27.04 -10.67 -36.56
N SER A 84 -26.19 -10.51 -35.53
CA SER A 84 -26.23 -11.29 -34.29
C SER A 84 -26.11 -12.80 -34.52
N GLY A 85 -25.51 -13.21 -35.64
CA GLY A 85 -25.22 -14.61 -35.94
C GLY A 85 -24.21 -15.18 -34.95
N ILE A 86 -24.49 -16.36 -34.38
CA ILE A 86 -23.58 -17.06 -33.47
C ILE A 86 -22.76 -18.06 -34.28
N LEU A 87 -21.44 -17.96 -34.17
CA LEU A 87 -20.46 -18.63 -35.02
C LEU A 87 -19.55 -19.52 -34.18
N GLN A 88 -19.08 -20.62 -34.78
CA GLN A 88 -17.97 -21.43 -34.28
C GLN A 88 -16.78 -21.22 -35.22
N ASN A 89 -15.68 -20.68 -34.70
CA ASN A 89 -14.46 -20.39 -35.44
C ASN A 89 -14.74 -19.58 -36.72
N GLY A 90 -15.60 -18.55 -36.60
CA GLY A 90 -16.04 -17.69 -37.71
C GLY A 90 -17.06 -18.31 -38.67
N VAL A 91 -17.48 -19.56 -38.46
CA VAL A 91 -18.38 -20.30 -39.36
C VAL A 91 -19.72 -20.59 -38.67
N ALA A 92 -20.82 -20.44 -39.40
CA ALA A 92 -22.14 -20.83 -38.89
C ALA A 92 -22.27 -22.36 -38.82
N CYS A 93 -23.07 -22.85 -37.87
CA CYS A 93 -23.46 -24.26 -37.81
C CYS A 93 -24.24 -24.69 -39.07
N ASN A 94 -24.73 -25.93 -39.08
CA ASN A 94 -25.65 -26.44 -40.10
C ASN A 94 -26.84 -25.48 -40.42
N VAL A 95 -27.28 -24.67 -39.44
CA VAL A 95 -28.19 -23.53 -39.61
C VAL A 95 -27.68 -22.38 -38.75
N LEU A 96 -27.80 -21.14 -39.24
CA LEU A 96 -27.41 -19.94 -38.49
C LEU A 96 -28.28 -19.77 -37.24
N ALA A 97 -27.66 -19.85 -36.07
CA ALA A 97 -28.25 -19.41 -34.82
C ALA A 97 -28.08 -17.88 -34.69
N THR A 98 -29.10 -17.22 -34.15
CA THR A 98 -29.06 -15.80 -33.76
C THR A 98 -29.45 -15.63 -32.30
N SER A 99 -29.17 -14.45 -31.73
CA SER A 99 -29.58 -14.05 -30.37
C SER A 99 -31.07 -14.26 -30.07
N THR A 100 -31.95 -14.28 -31.08
CA THR A 100 -33.39 -14.51 -30.88
C THR A 100 -33.80 -15.98 -30.89
N SER A 101 -32.97 -16.83 -31.51
CA SER A 101 -33.26 -18.26 -31.71
C SER A 101 -32.49 -19.16 -30.75
N LEU A 102 -31.35 -18.68 -30.25
CA LEU A 102 -30.48 -19.42 -29.35
C LEU A 102 -31.08 -19.44 -27.95
N LYS A 103 -31.09 -20.62 -27.33
CA LYS A 103 -31.48 -20.79 -25.93
C LYS A 103 -30.34 -21.37 -25.09
N LYS A 104 -29.59 -22.32 -25.66
CA LYS A 104 -28.54 -23.05 -24.97
C LYS A 104 -27.37 -23.35 -25.90
N ILE A 105 -26.15 -23.26 -25.37
CA ILE A 105 -24.93 -23.79 -26.00
C ILE A 105 -24.43 -24.95 -25.14
N ALA A 106 -24.16 -26.09 -25.76
CA ALA A 106 -23.50 -27.23 -25.12
C ALA A 106 -22.18 -27.51 -25.83
N ILE A 107 -21.08 -27.40 -25.09
CA ILE A 107 -19.72 -27.60 -25.56
C ILE A 107 -19.14 -28.81 -24.85
N THR A 108 -18.65 -29.79 -25.60
CA THR A 108 -18.02 -31.00 -25.04
C THR A 108 -16.64 -31.25 -25.63
N GLY A 109 -15.66 -31.59 -24.81
CA GLY A 109 -14.30 -31.95 -25.23
C GLY A 109 -14.02 -33.45 -25.17
N SER A 110 -12.83 -33.81 -25.65
CA SER A 110 -12.28 -35.16 -25.55
C SER A 110 -11.08 -35.17 -24.59
N THR A 111 -10.56 -36.35 -24.21
CA THR A 111 -9.36 -36.38 -23.36
C THR A 111 -8.19 -35.71 -24.07
N GLY A 112 -7.54 -34.72 -23.46
CA GLY A 112 -6.48 -33.98 -24.14
C GLY A 112 -6.28 -32.55 -23.69
N ALA A 113 -5.75 -31.70 -24.56
CA ALA A 113 -5.62 -30.27 -24.33
C ALA A 113 -6.60 -29.51 -25.24
N ASN A 114 -7.79 -29.18 -24.73
CA ASN A 114 -8.81 -28.44 -25.48
C ASN A 114 -8.92 -27.02 -24.94
N THR A 115 -9.21 -26.06 -25.82
CA THR A 115 -9.45 -24.67 -25.41
C THR A 115 -10.78 -24.19 -25.94
N VAL A 116 -11.56 -23.52 -25.10
CA VAL A 116 -12.79 -22.83 -25.50
C VAL A 116 -12.64 -21.35 -25.21
N ILE A 117 -12.92 -20.50 -26.19
CA ILE A 117 -13.03 -19.05 -26.03
C ILE A 117 -14.49 -18.66 -26.24
N LEU A 118 -15.11 -18.08 -25.21
CA LEU A 118 -16.41 -17.43 -25.31
C LEU A 118 -16.17 -15.93 -25.52
N ASP A 119 -16.37 -15.46 -26.74
CA ASP A 119 -16.14 -14.08 -27.12
C ASP A 119 -17.45 -13.28 -27.09
N PHE A 120 -17.56 -12.36 -26.13
CA PHE A 120 -18.68 -11.45 -25.95
C PHE A 120 -18.41 -10.03 -26.44
N THR A 121 -17.31 -9.77 -27.17
CA THR A 121 -16.93 -8.42 -27.64
C THR A 121 -18.10 -7.71 -28.37
N ASN A 122 -18.89 -8.46 -29.14
CA ASN A 122 -20.08 -7.96 -29.87
C ASN A 122 -21.40 -8.12 -29.08
N GLY A 123 -21.30 -8.18 -27.75
CA GLY A 123 -22.36 -8.35 -26.78
C GLY A 123 -22.76 -9.81 -26.53
N LEU A 124 -23.48 -10.02 -25.43
CA LEU A 124 -23.98 -11.32 -24.99
C LEU A 124 -24.83 -12.04 -26.07
N TYR A 125 -24.85 -13.38 -25.99
CA TYR A 125 -25.56 -14.26 -26.93
C TYR A 125 -27.09 -14.31 -26.74
N ALA A 126 -27.63 -13.56 -25.77
CA ALA A 126 -29.05 -13.50 -25.41
C ALA A 126 -29.66 -14.87 -25.02
N LEU A 127 -28.93 -15.63 -24.21
CA LEU A 127 -29.37 -16.89 -23.63
C LEU A 127 -30.46 -16.59 -22.60
N GLY A 128 -31.73 -16.85 -22.95
CA GLY A 128 -32.89 -16.41 -22.16
C GLY A 128 -32.80 -16.66 -20.64
N THR A 129 -33.36 -15.71 -19.89
CA THR A 129 -33.33 -15.50 -18.45
C THR A 129 -33.99 -16.61 -17.58
N SER A 130 -33.90 -17.90 -17.93
CA SER A 130 -34.43 -18.99 -17.09
C SER A 130 -33.68 -20.34 -17.15
N SER A 131 -32.91 -20.61 -16.09
CA SER A 131 -32.40 -21.93 -15.62
C SER A 131 -31.45 -22.75 -16.54
N ALA A 132 -30.29 -23.11 -15.99
CA ALA A 132 -29.19 -23.89 -16.61
C ALA A 132 -29.59 -25.25 -17.24
N THR A 133 -30.76 -25.82 -16.90
CA THR A 133 -31.23 -27.06 -17.56
C THR A 133 -31.73 -26.80 -18.99
N THR A 134 -32.23 -25.60 -19.28
CA THR A 134 -32.91 -25.24 -20.54
C THR A 134 -32.36 -23.98 -21.21
N SER A 135 -31.54 -23.18 -20.52
CA SER A 135 -30.80 -22.05 -21.07
C SER A 135 -29.34 -22.00 -20.57
N GLY A 136 -28.53 -21.09 -21.11
CA GLY A 136 -27.13 -20.85 -20.70
C GLY A 136 -26.09 -21.59 -21.55
N ILE A 137 -24.83 -21.52 -21.13
CA ILE A 137 -23.68 -22.20 -21.74
C ILE A 137 -23.21 -23.30 -20.79
N SER A 138 -23.17 -24.55 -21.26
CA SER A 138 -22.54 -25.65 -20.53
C SER A 138 -21.25 -26.06 -21.23
N VAL A 139 -20.15 -26.09 -20.50
CA VAL A 139 -18.82 -26.49 -21.01
C VAL A 139 -18.33 -27.68 -20.20
N ASP A 140 -18.04 -28.80 -20.87
CA ASP A 140 -17.48 -30.01 -20.27
C ASP A 140 -16.36 -30.55 -21.17
N LEU A 141 -15.10 -30.25 -20.85
CA LEU A 141 -13.98 -30.57 -21.77
C LEU A 141 -13.38 -31.96 -21.58
N GLY A 142 -13.87 -32.72 -20.59
CA GLY A 142 -13.37 -34.04 -20.28
C GLY A 142 -12.11 -34.00 -19.43
N ALA A 143 -11.36 -35.10 -19.37
CA ALA A 143 -10.15 -35.16 -18.56
C ALA A 143 -8.95 -34.69 -19.38
N GLY A 144 -8.17 -33.74 -18.88
CA GLY A 144 -7.13 -33.16 -19.72
C GLY A 144 -6.30 -32.05 -19.09
N THR A 145 -5.83 -31.16 -19.96
CA THR A 145 -5.27 -29.85 -19.63
C THR A 145 -6.05 -28.83 -20.43
N ASP A 146 -7.28 -28.61 -19.99
CA ASP A 146 -8.30 -27.85 -20.69
C ASP A 146 -8.38 -26.41 -20.18
N VAL A 147 -8.64 -25.49 -21.11
CA VAL A 147 -8.72 -24.04 -20.83
C VAL A 147 -10.09 -23.51 -21.23
N LEU A 148 -10.76 -22.84 -20.29
CA LEU A 148 -11.92 -22.01 -20.59
C LEU A 148 -11.54 -20.53 -20.52
N ALA A 149 -11.57 -19.87 -21.67
CA ALA A 149 -11.32 -18.45 -21.81
C ALA A 149 -12.61 -17.67 -22.07
N ILE A 150 -12.72 -16.48 -21.50
CA ILE A 150 -13.82 -15.55 -21.73
C ILE A 150 -13.26 -14.18 -22.07
N LYS A 151 -13.84 -13.57 -23.10
CA LYS A 151 -13.61 -12.17 -23.45
C LYS A 151 -14.92 -11.42 -23.25
N GLY A 152 -14.92 -10.41 -22.40
CA GLY A 152 -16.08 -9.56 -22.17
C GLY A 152 -16.38 -8.64 -23.35
N THR A 153 -17.12 -7.59 -23.08
CA THR A 153 -17.70 -6.70 -24.07
C THR A 153 -16.80 -5.49 -24.29
N THR A 154 -17.38 -4.37 -24.73
CA THR A 154 -16.68 -3.10 -24.98
C THR A 154 -17.22 -1.99 -24.07
N GLY A 155 -17.98 -2.37 -23.05
CA GLY A 155 -18.38 -1.49 -21.96
C GLY A 155 -18.48 -2.32 -20.68
N ASP A 156 -18.81 -1.64 -19.57
CA ASP A 156 -18.74 -2.18 -18.22
C ASP A 156 -19.38 -3.57 -18.07
N ASP A 157 -18.57 -4.52 -17.62
CA ASP A 157 -18.92 -5.91 -17.39
C ASP A 157 -18.76 -6.29 -15.90
N SER A 158 -19.56 -7.25 -15.46
CA SER A 158 -19.52 -7.75 -14.09
C SER A 158 -19.48 -9.28 -14.10
N PHE A 159 -18.32 -9.81 -13.73
CA PHE A 159 -18.03 -11.23 -13.70
C PHE A 159 -17.99 -11.73 -12.26
N VAL A 160 -18.92 -12.61 -11.91
CA VAL A 160 -18.99 -13.20 -10.57
C VAL A 160 -18.85 -14.71 -10.66
N PHE A 161 -17.82 -15.26 -10.03
CA PHE A 161 -17.64 -16.71 -9.90
C PHE A 161 -18.42 -17.24 -8.70
N GLY A 162 -19.08 -18.40 -8.84
CA GLY A 162 -19.84 -19.01 -7.74
C GLY A 162 -19.92 -20.53 -7.83
N ALA A 163 -20.69 -21.13 -6.92
CA ALA A 163 -20.79 -22.59 -6.75
C ALA A 163 -21.24 -23.33 -8.02
N GLY A 164 -20.30 -23.70 -8.88
CA GLY A 164 -20.52 -24.40 -10.15
C GLY A 164 -21.12 -23.51 -11.25
N GLY A 165 -20.62 -22.28 -11.42
CA GLY A 165 -20.95 -21.43 -12.56
C GLY A 165 -20.36 -20.01 -12.48
N MET A 166 -20.44 -19.29 -13.60
CA MET A 166 -20.13 -17.86 -13.71
C MET A 166 -21.40 -17.09 -14.06
N LEU A 167 -21.55 -15.93 -13.42
CA LEU A 167 -22.52 -14.90 -13.77
C LEU A 167 -21.77 -13.86 -14.60
N LEU A 168 -22.28 -13.52 -15.78
CA LEU A 168 -21.68 -12.53 -16.69
C LEU A 168 -22.40 -11.18 -16.60
N ASN A 169 -23.41 -11.07 -15.73
CA ASN A 169 -24.19 -9.87 -15.52
C ASN A 169 -24.84 -9.89 -14.12
N THR A 170 -25.55 -8.82 -13.78
CA THR A 170 -26.18 -8.61 -12.46
C THR A 170 -27.44 -9.45 -12.19
N ASP A 171 -27.84 -10.34 -13.09
CA ASP A 171 -28.95 -11.26 -12.85
C ASP A 171 -28.52 -12.48 -12.00
N ASN A 172 -29.51 -13.22 -11.49
CA ASN A 172 -29.26 -14.34 -10.59
C ASN A 172 -29.12 -15.69 -11.33
N ASN A 173 -29.00 -15.66 -12.66
CA ASN A 173 -28.96 -16.86 -13.47
C ASN A 173 -27.53 -17.22 -13.85
N LYS A 174 -27.14 -18.48 -13.61
CA LYS A 174 -25.86 -19.01 -14.10
C LYS A 174 -25.82 -18.96 -15.62
N ASP A 175 -24.98 -18.08 -16.15
CA ASP A 175 -24.78 -17.89 -17.59
C ASP A 175 -23.89 -18.97 -18.17
N VAL A 176 -22.81 -19.32 -17.45
CA VAL A 176 -21.86 -20.35 -17.85
C VAL A 176 -21.69 -21.38 -16.73
N VAL A 177 -21.74 -22.67 -17.09
CA VAL A 177 -21.56 -23.79 -16.17
C VAL A 177 -20.40 -24.65 -16.67
N PRO A 178 -19.18 -24.45 -16.13
CA PRO A 178 -18.02 -25.26 -16.47
C PRO A 178 -18.00 -26.58 -15.69
N ALA A 179 -17.45 -27.61 -16.30
CA ALA A 179 -17.15 -28.91 -15.72
C ALA A 179 -15.87 -29.46 -16.37
N ASN A 180 -15.02 -30.12 -15.58
CA ASN A 180 -13.75 -30.69 -16.03
C ASN A 180 -12.91 -29.68 -16.84
N ILE A 181 -12.53 -28.58 -16.17
CA ILE A 181 -11.68 -27.51 -16.70
C ILE A 181 -10.50 -27.37 -15.74
N GLU A 182 -9.27 -27.36 -16.26
CA GLU A 182 -8.06 -27.27 -15.46
C GLU A 182 -7.58 -25.84 -15.24
N SER A 183 -7.79 -24.91 -16.18
CA SER A 183 -7.48 -23.49 -15.99
C SER A 183 -8.43 -22.54 -16.70
N TYR A 184 -8.44 -21.29 -16.24
CA TYR A 184 -9.34 -20.24 -16.70
C TYR A 184 -8.55 -19.01 -17.16
N VAL A 185 -9.07 -18.32 -18.18
CA VAL A 185 -8.57 -17.01 -18.60
C VAL A 185 -9.75 -16.07 -18.76
N LEU A 186 -9.69 -14.89 -18.17
CA LEU A 186 -10.74 -13.88 -18.26
C LEU A 186 -10.11 -12.56 -18.72
N SER A 187 -10.57 -12.04 -19.85
CA SER A 187 -10.35 -10.65 -20.25
C SER A 187 -11.66 -9.92 -20.05
N LEU A 188 -11.67 -8.92 -19.18
CA LEU A 188 -12.89 -8.20 -18.78
C LEU A 188 -13.41 -7.34 -19.92
N GLY A 189 -12.53 -6.66 -20.66
CA GLY A 189 -12.88 -5.95 -21.88
C GLY A 189 -12.51 -4.47 -21.81
N ASP A 190 -13.12 -3.66 -22.67
CA ASP A 190 -13.04 -2.21 -22.46
C ASP A 190 -14.20 -1.82 -21.52
N GLY A 191 -13.98 -0.96 -20.54
CA GLY A 191 -15.02 -0.57 -19.58
C GLY A 191 -14.46 -0.41 -18.18
N ALA A 192 -15.28 0.08 -17.24
CA ALA A 192 -14.97 -0.06 -15.82
C ALA A 192 -15.57 -1.36 -15.33
N ASP A 193 -14.77 -2.42 -15.32
CA ASP A 193 -15.23 -3.77 -15.12
C ASP A 193 -15.07 -4.23 -13.66
N THR A 194 -15.78 -5.28 -13.31
CA THR A 194 -15.65 -5.89 -11.99
C THR A 194 -15.50 -7.40 -12.10
N TYR A 195 -14.37 -7.91 -11.61
CA TYR A 195 -14.18 -9.31 -11.27
C TYR A 195 -14.51 -9.53 -9.79
N SER A 196 -15.22 -10.60 -9.48
CA SER A 196 -15.43 -11.03 -8.09
C SER A 196 -15.15 -12.52 -7.94
N GLY A 197 -14.09 -12.80 -7.17
CA GLY A 197 -13.69 -14.14 -6.78
C GLY A 197 -14.68 -14.79 -5.81
N ALA A 198 -14.39 -16.03 -5.43
CA ALA A 198 -15.28 -16.82 -4.57
C ALA A 198 -15.40 -16.21 -3.15
N GLY A 199 -16.64 -16.13 -2.63
CA GLY A 199 -16.91 -15.62 -1.28
C GLY A 199 -17.75 -14.33 -1.22
N SER A 200 -18.09 -13.72 -2.35
CA SER A 200 -19.14 -12.68 -2.42
C SER A 200 -20.49 -13.24 -1.94
N SER A 201 -21.40 -12.38 -1.45
CA SER A 201 -22.76 -12.78 -0.99
C SER A 201 -23.61 -13.51 -2.05
N VAL A 202 -23.19 -13.48 -3.31
CA VAL A 202 -23.78 -14.18 -4.47
C VAL A 202 -23.03 -15.49 -4.81
N ALA A 203 -21.81 -15.69 -4.29
CA ALA A 203 -20.84 -16.71 -4.66
C ALA A 203 -20.63 -17.78 -3.56
N GLY A 204 -21.23 -18.95 -3.73
CA GLY A 204 -21.19 -20.01 -2.70
C GLY A 204 -20.02 -21.01 -2.74
N ALA A 205 -19.10 -20.98 -3.72
CA ALA A 205 -17.95 -21.90 -3.71
C ALA A 205 -16.76 -21.39 -4.54
N VAL A 206 -15.57 -21.84 -4.13
CA VAL A 206 -14.27 -21.64 -4.78
C VAL A 206 -14.23 -22.33 -6.15
N PHE A 207 -13.64 -21.67 -7.15
CA PHE A 207 -13.47 -22.25 -8.49
C PHE A 207 -12.35 -23.33 -8.47
N PRO A 208 -12.38 -24.32 -9.38
CA PRO A 208 -11.64 -25.56 -9.17
C PRO A 208 -10.17 -25.55 -9.62
N GLY A 209 -9.66 -24.49 -10.26
CA GLY A 209 -8.30 -24.43 -10.80
C GLY A 209 -7.83 -23.01 -11.10
N PRO A 210 -6.55 -22.75 -11.37
CA PRO A 210 -5.98 -21.40 -11.51
C PRO A 210 -6.67 -20.55 -12.58
N ILE A 211 -6.67 -19.24 -12.36
CA ILE A 211 -7.25 -18.24 -13.27
C ILE A 211 -6.28 -17.09 -13.52
N ALA A 212 -6.21 -16.63 -14.77
CA ALA A 212 -5.62 -15.35 -15.13
C ALA A 212 -6.73 -14.36 -15.49
N VAL A 213 -6.73 -13.17 -14.88
CA VAL A 213 -7.71 -12.11 -15.09
C VAL A 213 -7.00 -10.87 -15.62
N TYR A 214 -7.52 -10.30 -16.70
CA TYR A 214 -6.99 -9.12 -17.37
C TYR A 214 -8.09 -8.07 -17.42
N GLY A 215 -7.86 -6.91 -16.79
CA GLY A 215 -8.78 -5.78 -16.80
C GLY A 215 -8.94 -5.18 -18.19
N SER A 216 -7.83 -5.02 -18.90
CA SER A 216 -7.74 -4.45 -20.25
C SER A 216 -7.82 -2.92 -20.22
N ALA A 217 -8.94 -2.27 -20.56
CA ALA A 217 -8.98 -0.81 -20.65
C ALA A 217 -10.13 -0.21 -19.85
N GLY A 218 -9.80 0.58 -18.85
CA GLY A 218 -10.71 1.29 -17.96
C GLY A 218 -10.28 1.09 -16.51
N ASN A 219 -11.14 1.51 -15.57
CA ASN A 219 -10.80 1.42 -14.16
C ASN A 219 -11.49 0.19 -13.58
N ASP A 220 -10.74 -0.89 -13.42
CA ASP A 220 -11.26 -2.20 -13.10
C ASP A 220 -11.16 -2.51 -11.61
N THR A 221 -12.06 -3.35 -11.11
CA THR A 221 -12.08 -3.79 -9.72
C THR A 221 -12.04 -5.30 -9.62
N PHE A 222 -11.03 -5.83 -8.93
CA PHE A 222 -10.83 -7.24 -8.65
C PHE A 222 -11.13 -7.52 -7.17
N ASN A 223 -12.36 -7.93 -6.90
CA ASN A 223 -12.82 -8.23 -5.54
C ASN A 223 -12.42 -9.65 -5.13
N GLN A 224 -11.46 -9.75 -4.22
CA GLN A 224 -11.05 -10.99 -3.57
C GLN A 224 -12.04 -11.30 -2.44
N GLY A 225 -12.80 -12.39 -2.58
CA GLY A 225 -13.82 -12.79 -1.62
C GLY A 225 -13.23 -13.37 -0.33
N ALA A 226 -14.04 -13.58 0.72
CA ALA A 226 -13.57 -13.88 2.07
C ALA A 226 -12.87 -15.23 2.28
N LEU A 227 -12.83 -16.10 1.26
CA LEU A 227 -12.25 -17.43 1.33
C LEU A 227 -11.05 -17.53 0.41
N ALA A 228 -10.06 -18.32 0.85
CA ALA A 228 -8.89 -18.56 0.03
C ALA A 228 -9.24 -19.20 -1.33
N THR A 229 -8.64 -18.68 -2.39
CA THR A 229 -8.81 -19.13 -3.78
C THR A 229 -7.56 -19.89 -4.26
N PRO A 230 -7.65 -20.71 -5.32
CA PRO A 230 -6.48 -21.17 -6.06
C PRO A 230 -5.76 -19.97 -6.68
N SER A 231 -4.47 -20.13 -6.94
CA SER A 231 -3.62 -19.08 -7.50
C SER A 231 -4.27 -18.28 -8.63
N GLU A 232 -4.37 -16.98 -8.41
CA GLU A 232 -4.82 -16.00 -9.40
C GLU A 232 -3.63 -15.25 -10.00
N SER A 233 -3.73 -14.86 -11.26
CA SER A 233 -2.84 -13.86 -11.86
C SER A 233 -3.70 -12.70 -12.32
N ILE A 234 -3.47 -11.52 -11.77
CA ILE A 234 -4.31 -10.35 -12.00
C ILE A 234 -3.45 -9.28 -12.68
N TYR A 235 -3.98 -8.76 -13.79
CA TYR A 235 -3.39 -7.71 -14.60
C TYR A 235 -4.43 -6.60 -14.73
N GLY A 236 -4.11 -5.38 -14.32
CA GLY A 236 -5.02 -4.23 -14.43
C GLY A 236 -5.19 -3.81 -15.88
N GLY A 237 -4.07 -3.55 -16.55
CA GLY A 237 -4.04 -3.06 -17.92
C GLY A 237 -3.91 -1.53 -17.93
N SER A 238 -4.84 -0.85 -18.59
CA SER A 238 -4.80 0.60 -18.71
C SER A 238 -5.94 1.25 -17.95
N GLY A 239 -5.61 2.15 -17.03
CA GLY A 239 -6.60 2.85 -16.22
C GLY A 239 -6.07 3.05 -14.81
N THR A 240 -6.97 3.01 -13.83
CA THR A 240 -6.61 2.91 -12.42
C THR A 240 -7.34 1.71 -11.86
N ASP A 241 -6.58 0.68 -11.56
CA ASP A 241 -7.09 -0.65 -11.31
C ASP A 241 -6.94 -1.04 -9.84
N THR A 242 -7.98 -1.65 -9.28
CA THR A 242 -8.11 -1.92 -7.85
C THR A 242 -8.18 -3.41 -7.56
N VAL A 243 -7.29 -3.93 -6.72
CA VAL A 243 -7.47 -5.24 -6.07
C VAL A 243 -7.97 -5.01 -4.65
N SER A 244 -9.12 -5.61 -4.33
CA SER A 244 -9.77 -5.42 -3.03
C SER A 244 -9.89 -6.73 -2.26
N TYR A 245 -9.21 -6.79 -1.12
CA TYR A 245 -9.29 -7.84 -0.11
C TYR A 245 -10.19 -7.44 1.08
N ALA A 246 -11.01 -6.40 0.97
CA ALA A 246 -11.83 -5.82 2.04
C ALA A 246 -12.78 -6.79 2.78
N SER A 247 -12.98 -8.01 2.27
CA SER A 247 -13.76 -9.07 2.92
C SER A 247 -12.92 -10.06 3.75
N ARG A 248 -11.60 -9.91 3.75
CA ARG A 248 -10.64 -10.75 4.48
C ARG A 248 -10.47 -10.23 5.90
N THR A 249 -10.23 -11.15 6.83
CA THR A 249 -10.04 -10.84 8.26
C THR A 249 -8.72 -11.38 8.80
N ALA A 250 -7.87 -11.90 7.93
CA ALA A 250 -6.57 -12.45 8.28
C ALA A 250 -5.53 -11.67 7.51
N ALA A 251 -4.36 -11.49 8.15
CA ALA A 251 -3.20 -10.81 7.60
C ALA A 251 -2.87 -11.25 6.16
N LEU A 252 -2.71 -10.27 5.31
CA LEU A 252 -2.34 -10.38 3.91
C LEU A 252 -0.87 -9.97 3.72
N THR A 253 -0.22 -10.54 2.72
CA THR A 253 1.04 -10.01 2.22
C THR A 253 0.89 -9.80 0.73
N VAL A 254 1.09 -8.58 0.26
CA VAL A 254 0.98 -8.21 -1.15
C VAL A 254 2.23 -7.46 -1.57
N THR A 255 2.84 -7.87 -2.68
CA THR A 255 3.95 -7.18 -3.30
C THR A 255 3.67 -6.97 -4.78
N LEU A 256 3.16 -5.79 -5.13
CA LEU A 256 2.81 -5.47 -6.52
C LEU A 256 4.05 -5.54 -7.42
N GLY A 257 3.96 -6.34 -8.48
CA GLY A 257 5.02 -6.44 -9.51
C GLY A 257 6.21 -7.35 -9.20
N ALA A 258 6.29 -7.96 -8.00
CA ALA A 258 7.43 -8.81 -7.63
C ALA A 258 7.26 -10.31 -7.99
N GLY A 259 6.08 -10.71 -8.49
CA GLY A 259 5.76 -12.09 -8.83
C GLY A 259 4.90 -12.77 -7.76
N ALA A 260 4.77 -14.09 -7.86
CA ALA A 260 3.80 -14.86 -7.07
C ALA A 260 4.05 -14.86 -5.54
N ASN A 261 2.96 -15.07 -4.79
CA ASN A 261 2.79 -15.14 -3.32
C ASN A 261 2.07 -13.95 -2.68
N ASP A 262 1.19 -13.30 -3.44
CA ASP A 262 0.29 -12.27 -2.90
C ASP A 262 -0.94 -12.87 -2.20
N GLY A 263 -1.58 -12.08 -1.34
CA GLY A 263 -2.81 -12.40 -0.64
C GLY A 263 -2.60 -13.13 0.69
N LEU A 264 -3.48 -14.08 1.02
CA LEU A 264 -3.31 -14.95 2.19
C LEU A 264 -2.21 -15.97 1.96
N ALA A 265 -1.56 -16.36 3.06
CA ALA A 265 -0.57 -17.42 3.06
C ALA A 265 -1.08 -18.70 2.36
N GLY A 266 -0.49 -19.02 1.21
CA GLY A 266 -0.75 -20.23 0.44
C GLY A 266 -1.73 -20.07 -0.74
N GLU A 267 -2.26 -18.88 -1.01
CA GLU A 267 -3.02 -18.60 -2.26
C GLU A 267 -2.09 -18.61 -3.48
N ALA A 268 -0.89 -18.05 -3.31
CA ALA A 268 0.09 -17.91 -4.39
C ALA A 268 -0.46 -17.07 -5.56
N ASP A 269 -1.20 -16.02 -5.23
CA ASP A 269 -1.64 -15.03 -6.20
C ASP A 269 -0.44 -14.26 -6.74
N ASN A 270 -0.63 -13.66 -7.92
CA ASN A 270 0.39 -12.89 -8.62
C ASN A 270 -0.26 -11.62 -9.15
N LEU A 271 -0.04 -10.52 -8.45
CA LEU A 271 -0.50 -9.19 -8.81
C LEU A 271 0.56 -8.48 -9.66
N ALA A 272 0.17 -8.08 -10.87
CA ALA A 272 1.06 -7.39 -11.78
C ALA A 272 1.38 -5.95 -11.32
N ASP A 273 2.36 -5.34 -11.98
CA ASP A 273 2.83 -3.98 -11.74
C ASP A 273 1.97 -2.90 -12.41
N ASP A 274 0.91 -3.29 -13.11
CA ASP A 274 -0.10 -2.45 -13.74
C ASP A 274 -1.38 -2.36 -12.89
N LEU A 275 -1.24 -2.50 -11.58
CA LEU A 275 -2.28 -2.29 -10.58
C LEU A 275 -1.85 -1.12 -9.70
N GLU A 276 -2.75 -0.16 -9.50
CA GLU A 276 -2.43 1.05 -8.75
C GLU A 276 -3.04 1.04 -7.35
N VAL A 277 -4.16 0.34 -7.13
CA VAL A 277 -4.87 0.39 -5.84
C VAL A 277 -4.96 -0.98 -5.20
N VAL A 278 -4.54 -1.07 -3.93
CA VAL A 278 -4.76 -2.25 -3.08
C VAL A 278 -5.59 -1.84 -1.88
N THR A 279 -6.61 -2.64 -1.56
CA THR A 279 -7.41 -2.49 -0.35
C THR A 279 -7.29 -3.75 0.50
N GLY A 280 -6.80 -3.62 1.72
CA GLY A 280 -6.70 -4.68 2.71
C GLY A 280 -7.99 -4.95 3.47
N GLY A 281 -7.87 -5.85 4.44
CA GLY A 281 -8.97 -6.42 5.20
C GLY A 281 -9.06 -5.84 6.61
N THR A 282 -9.30 -6.73 7.58
CA THR A 282 -9.30 -6.40 9.02
C THR A 282 -8.18 -7.08 9.80
N GLY A 283 -7.14 -7.55 9.10
CA GLY A 283 -5.98 -8.17 9.73
C GLY A 283 -4.75 -7.31 9.49
N ASP A 284 -3.70 -7.57 10.25
CA ASP A 284 -2.41 -6.89 10.15
C ASP A 284 -1.76 -7.19 8.78
N ASP A 285 -1.99 -6.32 7.81
CA ASP A 285 -1.66 -6.51 6.40
C ASP A 285 -0.29 -5.91 6.06
N THR A 286 0.41 -6.47 5.09
CA THR A 286 1.71 -5.96 4.62
C THR A 286 1.68 -5.73 3.12
N PHE A 287 1.74 -4.48 2.68
CA PHE A 287 1.73 -4.08 1.27
C PHE A 287 3.04 -3.42 0.87
N THR A 288 3.55 -3.80 -0.30
CA THR A 288 4.78 -3.24 -0.86
C THR A 288 4.64 -3.01 -2.35
N ALA A 289 5.04 -1.84 -2.84
CA ALA A 289 5.17 -1.59 -4.28
C ALA A 289 6.61 -1.87 -4.74
N ALA A 290 6.78 -2.80 -5.70
CA ALA A 290 8.11 -3.10 -6.26
C ALA A 290 8.42 -2.30 -7.54
N ALA A 291 7.41 -1.72 -8.17
CA ALA A 291 7.54 -0.93 -9.39
C ALA A 291 7.41 0.56 -9.09
N ALA A 292 8.11 1.40 -9.85
CA ALA A 292 8.07 2.86 -9.75
C ALA A 292 6.80 3.44 -10.41
N VAL A 293 5.65 3.18 -9.80
CA VAL A 293 4.32 3.61 -10.24
C VAL A 293 3.59 4.15 -9.03
N ALA A 294 2.92 5.29 -9.18
CA ALA A 294 2.09 5.85 -8.13
C ALA A 294 1.00 4.86 -7.71
N ILE A 295 0.99 4.49 -6.43
CA ILE A 295 0.03 3.57 -5.84
C ILE A 295 -0.90 4.25 -4.84
N THR A 296 -1.99 3.57 -4.53
CA THR A 296 -2.81 3.84 -3.37
C THR A 296 -2.99 2.56 -2.58
N PHE A 297 -2.39 2.50 -1.39
CA PHE A 297 -2.58 1.41 -0.45
C PHE A 297 -3.56 1.83 0.63
N ASN A 298 -4.52 0.96 0.91
CA ASN A 298 -5.47 1.13 2.01
C ASN A 298 -5.33 -0.10 2.90
N GLY A 299 -4.67 0.00 4.04
CA GLY A 299 -4.42 -1.11 4.97
C GLY A 299 -5.72 -1.70 5.49
N GLY A 300 -6.58 -0.84 6.02
CA GLY A 300 -7.94 -1.21 6.43
C GLY A 300 -8.07 -1.17 7.94
N ALA A 301 -8.17 -2.32 8.59
CA ALA A 301 -8.10 -2.38 10.04
C ALA A 301 -7.10 -3.46 10.45
N GLY A 302 -6.46 -3.32 11.60
CA GLY A 302 -5.28 -4.12 11.93
C GLY A 302 -4.07 -3.20 12.05
N ALA A 303 -2.95 -3.74 12.54
CA ALA A 303 -1.68 -3.02 12.54
C ALA A 303 -0.96 -3.32 11.22
N ASP A 304 -1.08 -2.41 10.26
CA ASP A 304 -0.68 -2.60 8.89
C ASP A 304 0.74 -2.07 8.62
N THR A 305 1.42 -2.62 7.61
CA THR A 305 2.72 -2.15 7.15
C THR A 305 2.63 -1.83 5.66
N LEU A 306 2.72 -0.55 5.31
CA LEU A 306 2.54 -0.05 3.96
C LEU A 306 3.86 0.58 3.46
N GLU A 307 4.40 0.03 2.39
CA GLU A 307 5.63 0.52 1.77
C GLU A 307 5.38 0.90 0.31
N GLY A 308 5.52 2.20 0.01
CA GLY A 308 5.38 2.79 -1.30
C GLY A 308 6.48 2.40 -2.29
N SER A 309 6.51 3.16 -3.36
CA SER A 309 7.28 3.00 -4.58
C SER A 309 8.40 4.04 -4.65
N SER A 310 8.61 4.67 -5.80
CA SER A 310 9.55 5.80 -5.95
C SER A 310 8.86 6.95 -6.69
N ALA A 311 7.53 6.94 -6.66
CA ALA A 311 6.62 7.85 -7.31
C ALA A 311 5.62 8.34 -6.25
N ASP A 312 4.99 9.47 -6.52
CA ASP A 312 4.03 10.11 -5.61
C ASP A 312 2.86 9.16 -5.24
N ASP A 313 2.92 8.62 -4.03
CA ASP A 313 2.07 7.57 -3.50
C ASP A 313 1.04 8.08 -2.51
N THR A 314 0.00 7.28 -2.26
CA THR A 314 -0.95 7.52 -1.18
C THR A 314 -1.07 6.28 -0.31
N LEU A 315 -0.64 6.38 0.94
CA LEU A 315 -0.69 5.30 1.92
C LEU A 315 -1.73 5.66 2.99
N ASN A 316 -2.76 4.84 3.13
CA ASN A 316 -3.79 4.99 4.17
C ASN A 316 -3.71 3.78 5.09
N GLY A 317 -3.25 3.97 6.33
CA GLY A 317 -3.14 2.93 7.35
C GLY A 317 -4.53 2.37 7.68
N GLY A 318 -5.37 3.22 8.25
CA GLY A 318 -6.79 2.93 8.45
C GLY A 318 -7.13 2.85 9.93
N ALA A 319 -7.18 1.66 10.52
CA ALA A 319 -7.52 1.51 11.93
C ALA A 319 -6.61 0.51 12.62
N GLY A 320 -5.74 0.97 13.49
CA GLY A 320 -4.75 0.16 14.18
C GLY A 320 -3.47 0.96 14.38
N ALA A 321 -2.38 0.30 14.72
CA ALA A 321 -1.09 0.99 14.86
C ALA A 321 -0.26 0.65 13.63
N ASP A 322 -0.27 1.54 12.66
CA ASP A 322 0.22 1.29 11.31
C ASP A 322 1.66 1.81 11.14
N THR A 323 2.39 1.21 10.21
CA THR A 323 3.73 1.66 9.81
C THR A 323 3.71 1.99 8.32
N LEU A 324 3.95 3.26 7.99
CA LEU A 324 3.89 3.78 6.63
C LEU A 324 5.27 4.29 6.20
N ARG A 325 5.71 3.89 5.01
CA ARG A 325 6.96 4.36 4.38
C ARG A 325 6.70 4.72 2.93
N GLY A 326 6.78 6.00 2.59
CA GLY A 326 6.56 6.53 1.24
C GLY A 326 7.69 6.17 0.27
N LYS A 327 8.92 6.44 0.72
CA LYS A 327 10.19 6.42 -0.03
C LYS A 327 10.39 7.69 -0.87
N GLU A 328 10.85 7.53 -2.11
CA GLU A 328 11.08 8.65 -3.01
C GLU A 328 9.77 9.06 -3.68
N GLY A 329 9.60 10.34 -3.99
CA GLY A 329 8.35 10.86 -4.54
C GLY A 329 7.67 11.77 -3.53
N ASP A 330 6.73 12.58 -3.99
CA ASP A 330 5.97 13.45 -3.09
C ASP A 330 4.74 12.68 -2.57
N ASP A 331 4.88 12.04 -1.43
CA ASP A 331 3.93 11.06 -0.92
C ASP A 331 2.89 11.67 0.04
N THR A 332 1.73 11.02 0.13
CA THR A 332 0.73 11.31 1.16
C THR A 332 0.55 10.10 2.06
N LEU A 333 0.94 10.24 3.31
CA LEU A 333 0.86 9.20 4.33
C LEU A 333 -0.24 9.59 5.33
N ASN A 334 -1.24 8.74 5.48
CA ASN A 334 -2.38 8.93 6.39
C ASN A 334 -2.40 7.78 7.40
N GLY A 335 -2.15 8.07 8.68
CA GLY A 335 -2.26 7.09 9.76
C GLY A 335 -3.72 6.65 9.98
N ASP A 336 -4.62 7.65 10.04
CA ASP A 336 -6.05 7.50 10.33
C ASP A 336 -6.34 7.21 11.83
N ASP A 337 -6.95 6.07 12.21
CA ASP A 337 -7.28 5.77 13.61
C ASP A 337 -6.18 4.88 14.24
N GLY A 338 -5.54 5.35 15.32
CA GLY A 338 -4.61 4.60 16.17
C GLY A 338 -3.27 5.30 16.31
N ASP A 339 -2.26 4.59 16.83
CA ASP A 339 -0.95 5.17 17.13
C ASP A 339 0.02 4.79 16.01
N ASP A 340 0.17 5.67 15.02
CA ASP A 340 0.83 5.35 13.76
C ASP A 340 2.29 5.83 13.68
N SER A 341 3.06 5.20 12.81
CA SER A 341 4.48 5.51 12.58
C SER A 341 4.75 5.78 11.10
N PHE A 342 5.30 6.95 10.80
CA PHE A 342 5.83 7.33 9.49
C PHE A 342 7.35 7.15 9.50
N ASP A 343 7.87 6.24 8.68
CA ASP A 343 9.31 5.91 8.62
C ASP A 343 9.97 6.59 7.42
N GLU A 344 10.89 7.52 7.71
CA GLU A 344 11.52 8.42 6.75
C GLU A 344 12.89 7.96 6.23
N GLU A 345 13.28 6.72 6.51
CA GLU A 345 14.50 6.09 5.99
C GLU A 345 15.80 6.87 6.27
N ASP A 346 16.93 6.40 5.72
CA ASP A 346 18.27 6.93 6.03
C ASP A 346 18.68 8.17 5.19
N GLY A 347 17.77 8.68 4.35
CA GLY A 347 18.06 9.79 3.43
C GLY A 347 19.16 9.50 2.41
N SER A 348 19.55 8.23 2.20
CA SER A 348 20.58 7.87 1.21
C SER A 348 20.14 8.13 -0.24
N VAL A 349 18.83 8.24 -0.42
CA VAL A 349 18.13 8.77 -1.59
C VAL A 349 17.33 9.99 -1.15
N ALA A 350 17.05 10.91 -2.08
CA ALA A 350 16.23 12.06 -1.74
C ALA A 350 14.77 11.59 -1.64
N ASN A 351 14.21 11.61 -0.43
CA ASN A 351 12.78 11.51 -0.23
C ASN A 351 12.14 12.81 -0.72
N GLY A 352 10.92 12.74 -1.25
CA GLY A 352 10.29 13.89 -1.88
C GLY A 352 9.73 14.86 -0.85
N ALA A 353 8.74 15.65 -1.25
CA ALA A 353 8.02 16.52 -0.34
C ALA A 353 6.79 15.79 0.22
N ASP A 354 6.93 15.16 1.38
CA ASP A 354 5.93 14.25 1.90
C ASP A 354 4.91 14.93 2.83
N VAL A 355 3.73 14.34 2.96
CA VAL A 355 2.65 14.82 3.83
C VAL A 355 2.28 13.75 4.85
N PHE A 356 2.51 14.04 6.12
CA PHE A 356 2.20 13.14 7.24
C PHE A 356 0.94 13.58 7.97
N ASN A 357 -0.17 12.88 7.75
CA ASN A 357 -1.42 13.10 8.48
C ASN A 357 -1.54 12.02 9.54
N GLY A 358 -1.36 12.37 10.82
CA GLY A 358 -1.44 11.41 11.93
C GLY A 358 -2.85 10.85 12.05
N GLY A 359 -3.76 11.69 12.55
CA GLY A 359 -5.17 11.39 12.63
C GLY A 359 -5.62 11.29 14.08
N ALA A 360 -6.08 10.12 14.50
CA ALA A 360 -6.63 9.89 15.83
C ALA A 360 -5.80 8.88 16.61
N GLY A 361 -4.87 9.36 17.41
CA GLY A 361 -4.14 8.57 18.39
C GLY A 361 -2.93 9.35 18.83
N VAL A 362 -1.79 8.69 18.95
CA VAL A 362 -0.49 9.32 19.19
C VAL A 362 0.46 8.91 18.07
N ASP A 363 0.66 9.82 17.13
CA ASP A 363 1.34 9.53 15.88
C ASP A 363 2.79 10.01 15.90
N THR A 364 3.66 9.28 15.20
CA THR A 364 5.12 9.52 15.23
C THR A 364 5.70 9.60 13.83
N VAL A 365 6.40 10.70 13.53
CA VAL A 365 7.31 10.77 12.38
C VAL A 365 8.71 10.36 12.83
N ASP A 366 9.31 9.38 12.16
CA ASP A 366 10.57 8.75 12.54
C ASP A 366 11.66 9.03 11.49
N TYR A 367 12.43 10.10 11.73
CA TYR A 367 13.65 10.45 11.01
C TYR A 367 14.92 9.89 11.66
N SER A 368 14.82 8.92 12.59
CA SER A 368 15.97 8.48 13.40
C SER A 368 17.13 7.86 12.60
N ALA A 369 16.90 7.49 11.34
CA ALA A 369 17.94 7.01 10.44
C ALA A 369 18.67 8.14 9.67
N ARG A 370 18.19 9.39 9.74
CA ARG A 370 18.78 10.55 9.07
C ARG A 370 20.08 10.99 9.76
N THR A 371 20.98 11.57 8.98
CA THR A 371 22.32 11.99 9.45
C THR A 371 22.63 13.46 9.16
N ALA A 372 21.70 14.16 8.52
CA ALA A 372 21.79 15.57 8.20
C ALA A 372 20.82 16.36 9.06
N ASP A 373 21.15 17.62 9.30
CA ASP A 373 20.32 18.56 10.05
C ASP A 373 18.89 18.62 9.48
N LEU A 374 17.93 18.44 10.37
CA LEU A 374 16.49 18.49 10.13
C LEU A 374 15.93 19.81 10.66
N ALA A 375 14.94 20.34 9.96
CA ALA A 375 14.07 21.37 10.49
C ALA A 375 12.65 20.84 10.48
N VAL A 376 11.98 20.75 11.63
CA VAL A 376 10.63 20.20 11.73
C VAL A 376 9.76 21.14 12.56
N THR A 377 8.59 21.52 12.02
CA THR A 377 7.55 22.30 12.69
C THR A 377 6.21 21.62 12.51
N MET A 378 5.63 21.06 13.57
CA MET A 378 4.37 20.28 13.52
C MET A 378 3.11 21.18 13.39
N ASP A 379 3.12 22.16 12.49
CA ASP A 379 2.02 23.13 12.33
C ASP A 379 1.04 22.80 11.21
N GLY A 380 1.41 21.90 10.31
CA GLY A 380 0.63 21.46 9.15
C GLY A 380 0.36 22.53 8.09
N VAL A 381 1.04 23.67 8.13
CA VAL A 381 0.76 24.84 7.27
C VAL A 381 1.66 24.86 6.04
N ASP A 382 2.96 25.00 6.23
CA ASP A 382 3.93 25.21 5.16
C ASP A 382 4.77 23.93 4.95
N PRO A 383 4.95 23.46 3.70
CA PRO A 383 5.85 22.33 3.41
C PRO A 383 7.31 22.77 3.56
N ASN A 384 7.82 22.71 4.77
CA ASN A 384 9.14 23.22 5.15
C ASN A 384 9.88 22.30 6.12
N ASP A 385 9.37 21.08 6.32
CA ASP A 385 9.91 20.10 7.24
C ASP A 385 10.95 19.18 6.57
N GLY A 386 11.68 18.41 7.39
CA GLY A 386 12.67 17.43 6.97
C GLY A 386 14.07 18.04 6.74
N GLU A 387 14.87 17.37 5.91
CA GLU A 387 16.17 17.88 5.47
C GLU A 387 16.03 19.14 4.61
N SER A 388 17.10 19.94 4.54
CA SER A 388 17.11 21.18 3.77
C SER A 388 16.73 20.99 2.29
N GLY A 389 15.48 21.34 1.96
CA GLY A 389 14.96 21.37 0.59
C GLY A 389 14.16 20.12 0.20
N GLU A 390 13.94 19.21 1.13
CA GLU A 390 12.98 18.08 1.05
C GLU A 390 11.56 18.65 0.98
N GLY A 391 11.16 19.41 2.02
CA GLY A 391 9.92 20.17 2.00
C GLY A 391 8.73 19.34 2.43
N ASP A 392 8.93 18.51 3.44
CA ASP A 392 7.89 17.74 4.08
C ASP A 392 6.87 18.65 4.78
N ASN A 393 5.74 18.07 5.14
CA ASN A 393 4.67 18.74 5.85
C ASN A 393 4.11 17.83 6.95
N VAL A 394 4.68 17.98 8.15
CA VAL A 394 4.21 17.32 9.36
C VAL A 394 2.97 18.04 9.87
N LYS A 395 1.83 17.33 9.91
CA LYS A 395 0.57 17.93 10.31
C LYS A 395 0.47 18.15 11.81
N SER A 396 -0.44 19.05 12.19
CA SER A 396 -0.70 19.42 13.59
C SER A 396 -1.40 18.34 14.41
N ASP A 397 -1.80 17.24 13.76
CA ASP A 397 -2.35 16.03 14.38
C ASP A 397 -1.30 14.90 14.44
N VAL A 398 -0.01 15.26 14.39
CA VAL A 398 1.12 14.39 14.76
C VAL A 398 1.67 14.87 16.10
N GLU A 399 1.85 13.97 17.05
CA GLU A 399 2.31 14.30 18.40
C GLU A 399 3.82 14.11 18.57
N ASN A 400 4.43 13.17 17.85
CA ASN A 400 5.80 12.76 18.13
C ASN A 400 6.72 12.91 16.93
N VAL A 401 7.98 13.21 17.21
CA VAL A 401 9.05 13.16 16.20
C VAL A 401 10.32 12.56 16.79
N LYS A 402 10.94 11.68 16.01
CA LYS A 402 12.31 11.23 16.27
C LYS A 402 13.23 11.79 15.22
N CYS A 403 14.22 12.53 15.65
CA CYS A 403 15.25 13.11 14.83
C CYS A 403 16.52 12.24 14.85
N GLY A 404 17.51 12.64 14.06
CA GLY A 404 18.59 11.78 13.58
C GLY A 404 19.91 12.03 14.30
N ALA A 405 21.01 12.07 13.53
CA ALA A 405 22.34 12.41 14.04
C ALA A 405 22.80 13.83 13.64
N GLY A 406 21.87 14.67 13.16
CA GLY A 406 22.12 16.03 12.70
C GLY A 406 22.00 17.05 13.82
N ASP A 407 22.37 18.30 13.55
CA ASP A 407 22.06 19.40 14.48
C ASP A 407 20.62 19.86 14.19
N ASP A 408 19.64 19.22 14.84
CA ASP A 408 18.24 19.26 14.45
C ASP A 408 17.47 20.41 15.14
N THR A 409 16.49 20.99 14.43
CA THR A 409 15.61 22.04 14.96
C THR A 409 14.17 21.58 14.92
N VAL A 410 13.57 21.36 16.09
CA VAL A 410 12.20 20.87 16.22
C VAL A 410 11.33 21.87 16.95
N THR A 411 10.14 22.13 16.41
CA THR A 411 9.05 22.81 17.09
C THR A 411 7.80 21.93 17.06
N GLY A 412 7.35 21.50 18.25
CA GLY A 412 6.09 20.80 18.44
C GLY A 412 4.88 21.71 18.23
N ASN A 413 3.72 21.28 18.71
CA ASN A 413 2.44 21.92 18.44
C ASN A 413 1.69 22.31 19.73
N THR A 414 0.39 22.07 19.78
CA THR A 414 -0.46 22.39 20.95
C THR A 414 -0.94 21.15 21.69
N SER A 415 -0.58 19.97 21.19
CA SER A 415 -0.81 18.66 21.81
C SER A 415 0.35 18.33 22.75
N HIS A 416 0.27 17.21 23.47
CA HIS A 416 1.40 16.73 24.26
C HIS A 416 2.39 16.05 23.33
N ASN A 417 3.54 16.66 23.10
CA ASN A 417 4.53 16.17 22.17
C ASN A 417 5.59 15.31 22.86
N LYS A 418 6.04 14.25 22.19
CA LYS A 418 7.26 13.53 22.56
C LYS A 418 8.32 13.71 21.48
N ILE A 419 9.42 14.35 21.86
CA ILE A 419 10.48 14.79 20.94
C ILE A 419 11.78 14.10 21.31
N TRP A 420 12.36 13.37 20.36
CA TRP A 420 13.73 12.87 20.45
C TRP A 420 14.58 13.69 19.50
N GLY A 421 15.53 14.47 20.02
CA GLY A 421 16.51 15.22 19.22
C GLY A 421 17.46 14.29 18.47
N GLY A 422 18.02 13.32 19.19
CA GLY A 422 18.90 12.31 18.60
C GLY A 422 20.34 12.56 19.01
N ASP A 423 21.31 12.30 18.13
CA ASP A 423 22.68 12.76 18.36
C ASP A 423 22.83 14.15 17.71
N GLY A 424 23.53 15.10 18.31
CA GLY A 424 23.81 16.40 17.67
C GLY A 424 23.60 17.56 18.62
N ASP A 425 23.92 18.79 18.20
CA ASP A 425 23.57 19.98 18.99
C ASP A 425 22.15 20.43 18.62
N ASP A 426 21.12 19.95 19.32
CA ASP A 426 19.73 20.15 18.91
C ASP A 426 19.09 21.41 19.50
N THR A 427 18.06 21.92 18.82
CA THR A 427 17.18 22.97 19.33
C THR A 427 15.73 22.49 19.32
N LEU A 428 15.22 22.17 20.50
CA LEU A 428 13.91 21.57 20.70
C LEU A 428 12.96 22.56 21.39
N THR A 429 11.77 22.73 20.84
CA THR A 429 10.68 23.52 21.42
C THR A 429 9.40 22.69 21.45
N GLY A 430 8.81 22.50 22.63
CA GLY A 430 7.60 21.68 22.80
C GLY A 430 6.36 22.39 22.29
N GLY A 431 6.14 23.62 22.77
CA GLY A 431 5.07 24.47 22.31
C GLY A 431 4.04 24.68 23.40
N ALA A 432 2.83 24.15 23.24
CA ALA A 432 1.85 24.10 24.30
C ALA A 432 1.43 22.66 24.54
N GLY A 433 1.15 22.29 25.79
CA GLY A 433 0.95 20.89 26.14
C GLY A 433 1.95 20.50 27.22
N ASP A 434 1.73 19.35 27.85
CA ASP A 434 2.71 18.78 28.77
C ASP A 434 3.68 17.93 27.93
N ASP A 435 4.79 18.51 27.51
CA ASP A 435 5.71 17.92 26.53
C ASP A 435 6.83 17.10 27.18
N VAL A 436 7.35 16.11 26.45
CA VAL A 436 8.46 15.25 26.90
C VAL A 436 9.60 15.30 25.88
N PHE A 437 10.77 15.75 26.32
CA PHE A 437 12.02 15.75 25.56
C PHE A 437 12.87 14.58 26.00
N VAL A 438 13.17 13.68 25.07
CA VAL A 438 13.84 12.41 25.39
C VAL A 438 15.32 12.52 25.04
N ALA A 439 16.14 12.67 26.06
CA ALA A 439 17.59 12.82 25.96
C ALA A 439 18.28 11.47 26.22
N GLU A 440 18.01 10.48 25.36
CA GLU A 440 18.48 9.09 25.53
C GLU A 440 19.66 8.71 24.61
N ALA A 441 20.15 9.64 23.78
CA ALA A 441 21.24 9.37 22.85
C ALA A 441 22.53 8.98 23.60
N ALA A 442 23.23 7.97 23.09
CA ALA A 442 24.43 7.47 23.76
C ALA A 442 25.64 8.38 23.57
N THR A 443 25.61 9.23 22.55
CA THR A 443 26.62 10.25 22.24
C THR A 443 25.92 11.50 21.75
N ASP A 444 25.50 12.31 22.71
CA ASP A 444 24.70 13.51 22.44
C ASP A 444 25.57 14.76 22.31
N GLY A 445 24.99 15.83 21.78
CA GLY A 445 25.61 17.15 21.70
C GLY A 445 25.17 18.08 22.83
N ASP A 446 25.36 19.38 22.61
CA ASP A 446 24.92 20.43 23.54
C ASP A 446 23.52 20.93 23.13
N ASP A 447 22.47 20.46 23.79
CA ASP A 447 21.09 20.76 23.40
C ASP A 447 20.54 22.08 23.93
N VAL A 448 19.53 22.62 23.24
CA VAL A 448 18.70 23.74 23.72
C VAL A 448 17.25 23.29 23.76
N ILE A 449 16.71 23.11 24.97
CA ILE A 449 15.35 22.62 25.19
C ILE A 449 14.49 23.75 25.76
N ASN A 450 13.36 24.05 25.13
CA ASN A 450 12.36 24.99 25.64
C ASN A 450 11.01 24.28 25.70
N GLY A 451 10.44 24.14 26.91
CA GLY A 451 9.15 23.46 27.10
C GLY A 451 8.00 24.22 26.45
N GLY A 452 7.87 25.49 26.79
CA GLY A 452 6.82 26.37 26.30
C GLY A 452 5.73 26.57 27.34
N THR A 453 4.51 26.12 27.08
CA THR A 453 3.42 26.22 28.05
C THR A 453 2.84 24.87 28.39
N GLY A 454 2.91 24.48 29.65
CA GLY A 454 2.36 23.24 30.17
C GLY A 454 3.18 22.83 31.37
N SER A 455 3.26 21.53 31.62
CA SER A 455 4.24 20.93 32.52
C SER A 455 5.21 20.10 31.69
N ASP A 456 6.38 20.65 31.40
CA ASP A 456 7.30 20.07 30.43
C ASP A 456 8.42 19.27 31.13
N THR A 457 8.81 18.16 30.52
CA THR A 457 9.72 17.17 31.13
C THR A 457 10.91 16.88 30.23
N VAL A 458 12.12 16.93 30.79
CA VAL A 458 13.30 16.31 30.17
C VAL A 458 13.52 14.93 30.77
N ASP A 459 13.54 13.92 29.90
CA ASP A 459 13.61 12.51 30.20
C ASP A 459 14.99 11.95 29.84
N TYR A 460 15.84 11.76 30.85
CA TYR A 460 17.13 11.08 30.75
C TYR A 460 17.03 9.59 31.15
N SER A 461 15.83 9.01 31.27
CA SER A 461 15.65 7.67 31.86
C SER A 461 16.30 6.52 31.10
N GLY A 462 16.65 6.72 29.82
CA GLY A 462 17.47 5.79 29.04
C GLY A 462 18.98 5.90 29.25
N ARG A 463 19.48 6.91 29.99
CA ARG A 463 20.91 7.12 30.26
C ARG A 463 21.40 6.21 31.37
N THR A 464 22.64 5.73 31.25
CA THR A 464 23.25 4.82 32.24
C THR A 464 24.39 5.42 33.05
N ASN A 465 24.78 6.66 32.73
CA ASN A 465 25.83 7.39 33.44
C ASN A 465 25.19 8.51 34.26
N ASP A 466 25.93 9.02 35.25
CA ASP A 466 25.51 10.12 36.10
C ASP A 466 25.13 11.36 35.26
N ILE A 467 23.93 11.88 35.51
CA ILE A 467 23.40 13.10 34.94
C ILE A 467 23.53 14.23 35.96
N THR A 468 23.93 15.42 35.51
CA THR A 468 23.79 16.66 36.29
C THR A 468 22.89 17.60 35.52
N ALA A 469 21.69 17.89 36.03
CA ALA A 469 20.73 18.73 35.33
C ALA A 469 20.13 19.79 36.28
N VAL A 470 19.98 21.02 35.75
CA VAL A 470 19.47 22.18 36.50
C VAL A 470 18.51 22.98 35.63
N LEU A 471 17.30 23.26 36.14
CA LEU A 471 16.26 24.01 35.43
C LEU A 471 16.43 25.55 35.53
N ASP A 472 17.64 26.07 35.30
CA ASP A 472 17.98 27.50 35.50
C ASP A 472 18.03 28.35 34.22
N GLY A 473 17.73 27.77 33.05
CA GLY A 473 17.79 28.46 31.77
C GLY A 473 19.22 28.72 31.27
N THR A 474 20.23 28.06 31.82
CA THR A 474 21.63 28.22 31.43
C THR A 474 22.26 26.90 30.99
N ALA A 475 23.32 27.00 30.20
CA ALA A 475 24.06 25.86 29.70
C ALA A 475 24.82 25.14 30.82
N GLY A 476 24.77 23.81 30.83
CA GLY A 476 25.57 22.96 31.72
C GLY A 476 24.83 21.76 32.31
N SER A 477 23.66 21.41 31.76
CA SER A 477 22.95 20.18 32.09
C SER A 477 23.40 19.00 31.21
N GLY A 478 23.06 17.77 31.60
CA GLY A 478 23.35 16.54 30.85
C GLY A 478 24.41 15.63 31.49
N GLU A 479 24.87 14.64 30.72
CA GLU A 479 25.99 13.76 31.06
C GLU A 479 27.33 14.52 31.00
N SER A 480 28.37 13.99 31.64
CA SER A 480 29.74 14.50 31.52
C SER A 480 30.23 14.61 30.06
N GLY A 481 30.22 15.81 29.52
CA GLY A 481 30.70 16.11 28.16
C GLY A 481 29.70 16.96 27.38
N GLU A 482 28.45 16.93 27.82
CA GLU A 482 27.32 17.72 27.33
C GLU A 482 27.22 19.03 28.11
N SER A 483 26.46 19.98 27.57
CA SER A 483 26.26 21.30 28.14
C SER A 483 24.88 21.85 27.78
N ASP A 484 23.85 21.02 27.94
CA ASP A 484 22.48 21.34 27.59
C ASP A 484 22.01 22.61 28.30
N THR A 485 21.19 23.37 27.59
CA THR A 485 20.45 24.52 28.10
C THR A 485 18.99 24.13 28.26
N LEU A 486 18.58 23.87 29.50
CA LEU A 486 17.19 23.56 29.82
C LEU A 486 16.47 24.86 30.14
N GLY A 487 15.48 25.20 29.32
CA GLY A 487 14.70 26.42 29.41
C GLY A 487 14.08 26.63 30.80
N SER A 488 13.89 27.89 31.19
CA SER A 488 13.24 28.22 32.47
C SER A 488 11.73 27.88 32.50
N ASP A 489 11.22 27.45 31.36
CA ASP A 489 9.87 26.97 31.07
C ASP A 489 9.81 25.44 30.95
N VAL A 490 10.79 24.75 31.53
CA VAL A 490 10.75 23.32 31.81
C VAL A 490 10.55 23.15 33.31
N GLU A 491 9.66 22.25 33.71
CA GLU A 491 9.30 22.02 35.11
C GLU A 491 9.83 20.70 35.66
N ASN A 492 10.06 19.69 34.83
CA ASN A 492 10.32 18.34 35.32
C ASN A 492 11.62 17.74 34.77
N LEU A 493 12.26 16.91 35.58
CA LEU A 493 13.46 16.16 35.22
C LEU A 493 13.33 14.71 35.67
N TRP A 494 13.55 13.78 34.74
CA TRP A 494 13.71 12.36 35.05
C TRP A 494 15.15 11.94 34.76
N GLY A 495 15.84 11.44 35.79
CA GLY A 495 17.17 10.85 35.73
C GLY A 495 17.16 9.42 35.18
N GLY A 496 18.34 8.84 35.08
CA GLY A 496 18.63 7.52 34.50
C GLY A 496 19.05 6.47 35.52
N ASP A 497 19.98 5.60 35.10
CA ASP A 497 20.56 4.54 35.94
C ASP A 497 21.88 4.98 36.66
N GLY A 498 22.25 6.26 36.56
CA GLY A 498 23.46 6.83 37.15
C GLY A 498 23.25 7.38 38.57
N ASP A 499 24.33 7.82 39.23
CA ASP A 499 24.20 8.56 40.49
C ASP A 499 23.87 10.03 40.17
N ASP A 500 22.58 10.34 39.99
CA ASP A 500 22.16 11.59 39.35
C ASP A 500 22.12 12.79 40.30
N THR A 501 22.30 14.00 39.75
CA THR A 501 22.15 15.27 40.45
C THR A 501 21.16 16.17 39.71
N LEU A 502 19.93 16.26 40.21
CA LEU A 502 18.84 17.01 39.59
C LEU A 502 18.44 18.19 40.48
N THR A 503 18.36 19.38 39.89
CA THR A 503 17.92 20.61 40.59
C THR A 503 16.77 21.26 39.86
N GLY A 504 15.67 21.46 40.57
CA GLY A 504 14.47 22.17 40.12
C GLY A 504 14.68 23.68 39.97
N ASN A 505 13.59 24.43 39.95
CA ASN A 505 13.59 25.87 39.85
C ASN A 505 12.56 26.50 40.80
N SER A 506 11.95 27.62 40.42
CA SER A 506 10.96 28.31 41.27
C SER A 506 9.50 27.90 41.03
N SER A 507 9.28 27.00 40.06
CA SER A 507 7.98 26.41 39.73
C SER A 507 7.74 25.16 40.57
N SER A 508 6.55 24.54 40.45
CA SER A 508 6.35 23.19 40.98
C SER A 508 7.05 22.19 40.06
N ASN A 509 8.02 21.44 40.60
CA ASN A 509 8.80 20.49 39.83
C ASN A 509 8.48 19.03 40.20
N GLU A 510 8.51 18.13 39.22
CA GLU A 510 8.63 16.69 39.42
C GLU A 510 10.05 16.24 39.09
N LEU A 511 10.77 15.76 40.11
CA LEU A 511 12.14 15.26 39.99
C LEU A 511 12.17 13.77 40.31
N VAL A 512 12.56 12.95 39.35
CA VAL A 512 12.69 11.49 39.50
C VAL A 512 14.15 11.12 39.33
N GLY A 513 14.78 10.57 40.36
CA GLY A 513 16.20 10.19 40.34
C GLY A 513 16.50 8.94 39.52
N GLY A 514 15.59 7.95 39.53
CA GLY A 514 15.77 6.70 38.81
C GLY A 514 16.50 5.63 39.63
N VAL A 515 17.51 4.98 39.05
CA VAL A 515 18.34 3.99 39.72
C VAL A 515 19.69 4.61 40.01
N GLY A 516 20.11 4.64 41.27
CA GLY A 516 21.41 5.23 41.62
C GLY A 516 21.39 5.81 43.03
N ASP A 517 22.54 6.24 43.53
CA ASP A 517 22.58 7.08 44.74
C ASP A 517 22.35 8.56 44.34
N ASP A 518 21.09 8.96 44.22
CA ASP A 518 20.72 10.24 43.60
C ASP A 518 20.74 11.43 44.56
N THR A 519 20.93 12.63 44.02
CA THR A 519 20.81 13.91 44.73
C THR A 519 19.77 14.79 44.04
N LEU A 520 18.63 15.01 44.69
CA LEU A 520 17.53 15.83 44.19
C LEU A 520 17.37 17.08 45.05
N ASP A 521 17.25 18.25 44.42
CA ASP A 521 17.00 19.54 45.07
C ASP A 521 15.82 20.26 44.39
N GLY A 522 14.70 20.45 45.10
CA GLY A 522 13.51 21.15 44.59
C GLY A 522 13.66 22.67 44.48
N ASP A 523 14.65 23.25 45.18
CA ASP A 523 14.82 24.71 45.34
C ASP A 523 13.60 25.43 45.97
N THR A 524 12.67 25.98 45.19
CA THR A 524 11.47 26.62 45.74
C THR A 524 10.26 26.27 44.90
N GLY A 525 9.13 25.96 45.51
CA GLY A 525 8.01 25.45 44.73
C GLY A 525 7.24 24.45 45.56
N ASP A 526 6.06 24.04 45.09
CA ASP A 526 5.42 22.86 45.69
C ASP A 526 5.89 21.65 44.88
N ASP A 527 6.91 20.95 45.35
CA ASP A 527 7.67 19.97 44.55
C ASP A 527 7.33 18.51 44.85
N THR A 528 7.58 17.64 43.88
CA THR A 528 7.53 16.18 44.04
C THR A 528 8.89 15.57 43.73
N LEU A 529 9.52 14.95 44.73
CA LEU A 529 10.83 14.33 44.62
C LEU A 529 10.72 12.80 44.84
N GLU A 530 11.09 12.02 43.82
CA GLU A 530 11.22 10.57 43.88
C GLU A 530 12.68 10.14 43.69
N GLY A 531 13.38 9.77 44.77
CA GLY A 531 14.75 9.27 44.66
C GLY A 531 14.89 7.83 44.13
N GLY A 532 13.83 7.20 43.63
CA GLY A 532 13.85 5.77 43.31
C GLY A 532 13.74 4.85 44.55
N GLY A 533 14.08 3.56 44.43
CA GLY A 533 13.94 2.66 45.58
C GLY A 533 14.69 1.35 45.53
N GLY A 534 15.02 0.82 46.71
CA GLY A 534 15.96 -0.29 46.83
C GLY A 534 16.99 -0.05 47.95
N SER A 535 18.27 -0.22 47.65
CA SER A 535 19.39 -0.04 48.61
C SER A 535 20.21 1.22 48.32
N GLU A 536 19.58 2.24 47.76
CA GLU A 536 20.19 3.53 47.41
C GLU A 536 20.43 4.40 48.65
N ASN A 537 21.26 5.44 48.51
CA ASN A 537 21.56 6.44 49.53
C ASN A 537 21.20 7.86 49.05
N ASN A 538 19.96 8.04 48.62
CA ASN A 538 19.49 9.29 48.03
C ASN A 538 19.60 10.49 48.98
N VAL A 539 19.83 11.68 48.42
CA VAL A 539 19.82 12.96 49.11
C VAL A 539 18.70 13.81 48.52
N LEU A 540 17.62 13.98 49.27
CA LEU A 540 16.45 14.76 48.86
C LEU A 540 16.41 16.07 49.66
N THR A 541 16.50 17.20 48.96
CA THR A 541 16.35 18.54 49.53
C THR A 541 15.09 19.13 48.92
N CYS A 542 14.01 19.26 49.69
CA CYS A 542 12.76 19.76 49.11
C CYS A 542 12.77 21.27 48.89
N GLY A 543 13.51 22.03 49.70
CA GLY A 543 13.54 23.48 49.57
C GLY A 543 12.37 24.18 50.28
N ASP A 544 11.95 25.32 49.74
CA ASP A 544 10.83 26.12 50.27
C ASP A 544 9.50 25.79 49.55
N GLY A 545 8.49 25.28 50.26
CA GLY A 545 7.13 25.12 49.74
C GLY A 545 6.35 23.99 50.41
N ILE A 546 5.31 23.47 49.74
CA ILE A 546 4.61 22.25 50.19
C ILE A 546 5.03 21.08 49.32
N ASP A 547 5.94 20.30 49.86
CA ASP A 547 6.63 19.28 49.06
C ASP A 547 6.20 17.85 49.41
N ILE A 548 6.38 16.97 48.44
CA ILE A 548 6.17 15.54 48.59
C ILE A 548 7.48 14.84 48.21
N ALA A 549 8.14 14.24 49.20
CA ALA A 549 9.33 13.40 48.96
C ALA A 549 9.05 11.93 49.30
N PHE A 550 9.50 11.03 48.44
CA PHE A 550 9.52 9.60 48.68
C PHE A 550 10.72 8.95 47.97
N GLY A 551 10.93 7.65 48.21
CA GLY A 551 12.07 6.94 47.62
C GLY A 551 13.39 7.15 48.35
N GLU A 552 13.36 7.31 49.68
CA GLU A 552 14.56 7.51 50.51
C GLU A 552 15.46 6.25 50.64
N GLY A 553 15.38 5.25 49.76
CA GLY A 553 16.26 4.08 49.76
C GLY A 553 16.54 3.44 51.13
N SER A 554 17.83 3.24 51.44
CA SER A 554 18.33 2.57 52.65
C SER A 554 18.63 3.54 53.81
N ALA A 555 19.12 3.01 54.94
CA ALA A 555 19.40 3.80 56.15
C ALA A 555 20.45 4.93 55.99
N GLY A 556 21.07 5.05 54.81
CA GLY A 556 22.03 6.11 54.45
C GLY A 556 21.43 7.35 53.80
N SER A 557 20.16 7.30 53.36
CA SER A 557 19.49 8.44 52.71
C SER A 557 19.25 9.60 53.67
N LYS A 558 19.16 10.80 53.11
CA LYS A 558 18.89 12.05 53.82
C LYS A 558 17.77 12.79 53.10
N THR A 559 16.73 13.11 53.85
CA THR A 559 15.63 13.96 53.37
C THR A 559 15.52 15.19 54.27
N ASP A 560 15.57 16.37 53.66
CA ASP A 560 15.29 17.66 54.31
C ASP A 560 14.01 18.27 53.72
N CYS A 561 12.88 17.73 54.14
CA CYS A 561 11.54 18.11 53.68
C CYS A 561 10.61 18.39 54.86
N GLU A 562 9.64 19.28 54.67
CA GLU A 562 8.62 19.56 55.69
C GLU A 562 7.76 18.30 55.98
N ILE A 563 7.39 18.06 57.25
CA ILE A 563 6.65 16.86 57.70
C ILE A 563 5.14 17.07 57.69
#